data_AF-A0A1B5KYQ3-F1
#
_entry.id   AF-A0A1B5KYQ3-F1
#
_cell.length_a   1.000
_cell.length_b   1.000
_cell.length_c   1.000
_cell.angle_alpha   90.00
_cell.angle_beta   90.00
_cell.angle_gamma   90.00
#
_symmetry.space_group_name_H-M   'P 1'
#
loop_
_entity.id
_entity.type
_entity.pdbx_description
1 polymer ?
#
loop_
_entity_poly.entity_id
_entity_poly.type
_entity_poly.pdbx_seq_one_letter_code
_entity_poly.pdbx_strand_id
1 'polypeptide(L)'
;MADLPPELWDATAVASFLATAAILLAASLASASALPATTSPPLRFLFAWHLADALCHFLLEGGFLYHCFFSHSGGDSPLAQLWMVYARADRRWAGVDLGVVSLELLTVFFAGPVACLVCYLIRKQSPKACFWMIVLATAELYGAAVGFMTFCPEWLTGNLNLNGSNFMYMWVYLVFFNSLWVVVPLYAIWYSYGQICNAFAAQAARKDL
;
A
#
# COMPACT_ATOMS: atom_id res chain seq x y z
N MET A 1 -26.47 4.98 -23.18
CA MET A 1 -26.10 3.79 -22.40
C MET A 1 -25.75 2.71 -23.42
N ALA A 2 -24.45 2.46 -23.63
CA ALA A 2 -23.98 1.40 -24.51
C ALA A 2 -23.09 0.49 -23.65
N ASP A 3 -23.67 -0.67 -23.32
CA ASP A 3 -23.11 -1.96 -22.90
C ASP A 3 -21.59 -2.03 -22.63
N LEU A 4 -21.23 -2.27 -21.35
CA LEU A 4 -19.89 -2.78 -20.98
C LEU A 4 -19.90 -4.32 -21.15
N PRO A 5 -19.06 -4.91 -22.02
CA PRO A 5 -18.96 -6.36 -22.17
C PRO A 5 -18.17 -7.03 -21.02
N PRO A 6 -18.16 -8.38 -20.96
CA PRO A 6 -17.77 -9.15 -19.77
C PRO A 6 -16.25 -9.29 -19.68
N GLU A 7 -15.58 -8.39 -18.99
CA GLU A 7 -14.11 -8.42 -18.87
C GLU A 7 -13.66 -8.58 -17.41
N LEU A 8 -13.82 -9.79 -16.89
CA LEU A 8 -13.13 -10.21 -15.66
C LEU A 8 -11.61 -10.39 -15.90
N TRP A 9 -11.20 -10.48 -17.17
CA TRP A 9 -9.86 -10.89 -17.62
C TRP A 9 -9.41 -10.18 -18.90
N ASP A 10 -9.65 -8.88 -19.04
CA ASP A 10 -9.00 -8.18 -20.16
C ASP A 10 -7.48 -8.16 -19.97
N ALA A 11 -6.77 -7.90 -21.07
CA ALA A 11 -5.31 -7.88 -21.08
C ALA A 11 -4.72 -6.89 -20.06
N THR A 12 -5.42 -5.80 -19.78
CA THR A 12 -5.00 -4.76 -18.83
C THR A 12 -5.17 -5.22 -17.39
N ALA A 13 -6.23 -5.96 -17.06
CA ALA A 13 -6.45 -6.57 -15.76
C ALA A 13 -5.39 -7.64 -15.49
N VAL A 14 -5.08 -8.50 -16.46
CA VAL A 14 -3.98 -9.47 -16.32
C VAL A 14 -2.64 -8.75 -16.14
N ALA A 15 -2.36 -7.72 -16.95
CA ALA A 15 -1.16 -6.90 -16.80
C ALA A 15 -1.09 -6.24 -15.41
N SER A 16 -2.22 -5.83 -14.83
CA SER A 16 -2.28 -5.26 -13.49
C SER A 16 -1.84 -6.24 -12.42
N PHE A 17 -2.36 -7.48 -12.45
CA PHE A 17 -1.96 -8.52 -11.52
C PHE A 17 -0.50 -8.93 -11.70
N LEU A 18 -0.01 -9.00 -12.93
CA LEU A 18 1.39 -9.28 -13.22
C LEU A 18 2.31 -8.16 -12.71
N ALA A 19 1.91 -6.89 -12.85
CA ALA A 19 2.66 -5.75 -12.32
C ALA A 19 2.74 -5.81 -10.79
N THR A 20 1.61 -6.08 -10.10
CA THR A 20 1.61 -6.26 -8.64
C THR A 20 2.47 -7.44 -8.21
N ALA A 21 2.38 -8.59 -8.90
CA ALA A 21 3.20 -9.75 -8.63
C ALA A 21 4.69 -9.46 -8.85
N ALA A 22 5.04 -8.69 -9.88
CA ALA A 22 6.41 -8.27 -10.15
C ALA A 22 6.96 -7.36 -9.05
N ILE A 23 6.16 -6.43 -8.51
CA ILE A 23 6.54 -5.59 -7.37
C ILE A 23 6.84 -6.46 -6.14
N LEU A 24 5.94 -7.38 -5.79
CA LEU A 24 6.11 -8.28 -4.65
C LEU A 24 7.32 -9.21 -4.81
N LEU A 25 7.52 -9.74 -6.01
CA LEU A 25 8.67 -10.58 -6.33
C LEU A 25 9.98 -9.78 -6.23
N ALA A 26 10.05 -8.60 -6.83
CA ALA A 26 11.22 -7.73 -6.75
C ALA A 26 11.57 -7.39 -5.29
N ALA A 27 10.56 -7.05 -4.48
CA ALA A 27 10.75 -6.77 -3.07
C ALA A 27 11.24 -7.99 -2.28
N SER A 28 10.71 -9.18 -2.57
CA SER A 28 11.11 -10.43 -1.92
C SER A 28 12.54 -10.84 -2.28
N LEU A 29 12.92 -10.72 -3.56
CA LEU A 29 14.28 -10.99 -4.03
C LEU A 29 15.28 -9.98 -3.46
N ALA A 30 14.92 -8.70 -3.42
CA ALA A 30 15.73 -7.66 -2.79
C ALA A 30 15.89 -7.89 -1.28
N SER A 31 14.86 -8.37 -0.60
CA SER A 31 14.97 -8.79 0.81
C SER A 31 15.98 -9.92 0.98
N ALA A 32 15.93 -10.94 0.10
CA ALA A 32 16.85 -12.07 0.11
C ALA A 32 18.31 -11.66 -0.08
N SER A 33 18.60 -10.69 -0.95
CA SER A 33 19.95 -10.22 -1.23
C SER A 33 20.44 -9.16 -0.23
N ALA A 34 19.55 -8.28 0.23
CA ALA A 34 19.92 -7.17 1.11
C ALA A 34 20.13 -7.61 2.55
N LEU A 35 19.34 -8.56 3.07
CA LEU A 35 19.35 -8.91 4.49
C LEU A 35 20.16 -10.20 4.78
N PRO A 36 20.97 -10.23 5.86
CA PRO A 36 21.68 -11.44 6.28
C PRO A 36 20.75 -12.64 6.46
N ALA A 37 21.22 -13.85 6.14
CA ALA A 37 20.44 -15.09 6.29
C ALA A 37 19.94 -15.34 7.72
N THR A 38 20.62 -14.76 8.72
CA THR A 38 20.26 -14.81 10.15
C THR A 38 19.10 -13.90 10.55
N THR A 39 18.61 -13.05 9.64
CA THR A 39 17.48 -12.15 9.90
C THR A 39 16.22 -12.95 10.20
N SER A 40 15.49 -12.57 11.25
CA SER A 40 14.26 -13.25 11.65
C SER A 40 13.20 -13.19 10.53
N PRO A 41 12.39 -14.26 10.34
CA PRO A 41 11.35 -14.28 9.31
C PRO A 41 10.36 -13.11 9.38
N PRO A 42 9.87 -12.67 10.57
CA PRO A 42 9.00 -11.50 10.68
C PRO A 42 9.63 -10.22 10.14
N LEU A 43 10.89 -9.98 10.48
CA LEU A 43 11.61 -8.77 10.07
C LEU A 43 11.92 -8.78 8.57
N ARG A 44 12.21 -9.97 8.01
CA ARG A 44 12.41 -10.18 6.58
C ARG A 44 11.12 -9.94 5.78
N PHE A 45 9.98 -10.41 6.29
CA PHE A 45 8.67 -10.13 5.73
C PHE A 45 8.36 -8.64 5.78
N LEU A 46 8.54 -7.99 6.94
CA LEU A 46 8.31 -6.55 7.10
C LEU A 46 9.19 -5.74 6.15
N PHE A 47 10.47 -6.08 5.97
CA PHE A 47 11.31 -5.43 4.97
C PHE A 47 10.75 -5.58 3.56
N ALA A 48 10.36 -6.79 3.15
CA ALA A 48 9.82 -7.02 1.82
C ALA A 48 8.51 -6.26 1.60
N TRP A 49 7.63 -6.23 2.62
CA TRP A 49 6.41 -5.44 2.59
C TRP A 49 6.69 -3.95 2.38
N HIS A 50 7.54 -3.34 3.23
CA HIS A 50 7.85 -1.91 3.14
C HIS A 50 8.56 -1.54 1.83
N LEU A 51 9.31 -2.47 1.23
CA LEU A 51 9.91 -2.24 -0.08
C LEU A 51 8.87 -2.32 -1.20
N ALA A 52 7.95 -3.28 -1.14
CA ALA A 52 6.84 -3.36 -2.09
C ALA A 52 5.92 -2.13 -1.96
N ASP A 53 5.67 -1.69 -0.74
CA ASP A 53 4.90 -0.51 -0.39
C ASP A 53 5.53 0.77 -0.97
N ALA A 54 6.83 0.99 -0.77
CA ALA A 54 7.55 2.08 -1.41
C ALA A 54 7.46 2.05 -2.95
N LEU A 55 7.52 0.87 -3.56
CA LEU A 55 7.37 0.71 -5.00
C LEU A 55 5.94 1.03 -5.46
N CYS A 56 4.92 0.62 -4.71
CA CYS A 56 3.52 0.98 -4.98
C CYS A 56 3.33 2.50 -4.96
N HIS A 57 3.81 3.17 -3.90
CA HIS A 57 3.73 4.62 -3.78
C HIS A 57 4.43 5.33 -4.94
N PHE A 58 5.67 4.97 -5.28
CA PHE A 58 6.37 5.71 -6.34
C PHE A 58 5.91 5.36 -7.75
N LEU A 59 5.62 4.08 -8.05
CA LEU A 59 5.31 3.65 -9.41
C LEU A 59 3.83 3.79 -9.74
N LEU A 60 2.95 3.34 -8.83
CA LEU A 60 1.51 3.30 -9.09
C LEU A 60 0.91 4.66 -8.77
N GLU A 61 1.01 5.11 -7.53
CA GLU A 61 0.37 6.35 -7.05
C GLU A 61 1.09 7.60 -7.59
N GLY A 62 2.42 7.56 -7.65
CA GLY A 62 3.20 8.60 -8.33
C GLY A 62 2.86 8.70 -9.82
N GLY A 63 2.64 7.56 -10.48
CA GLY A 63 2.13 7.50 -11.85
C GLY A 63 0.73 8.11 -11.98
N PHE A 64 -0.18 7.78 -11.06
CA PHE A 64 -1.52 8.39 -11.00
C PHE A 64 -1.46 9.90 -10.90
N LEU A 65 -0.69 10.44 -9.94
CA LEU A 65 -0.51 11.88 -9.77
C LEU A 65 0.06 12.54 -11.03
N TYR A 66 1.08 11.92 -11.65
CA TYR A 66 1.63 12.42 -12.90
C TYR A 66 0.55 12.55 -13.98
N HIS A 67 -0.32 11.56 -14.13
CA HIS A 67 -1.41 11.60 -15.10
C HIS A 67 -2.50 12.64 -14.74
N CYS A 68 -2.82 12.81 -13.46
CA CYS A 68 -3.75 13.84 -12.98
C CYS A 68 -3.27 15.26 -13.28
N PHE A 69 -1.96 15.53 -13.14
CA PHE A 69 -1.41 16.87 -13.31
C PHE A 69 -0.96 17.20 -14.74
N PHE A 70 -0.50 16.22 -15.53
CA PHE A 70 0.25 16.51 -16.74
C PHE A 70 -0.27 15.88 -18.03
N SER A 71 -1.02 14.76 -17.99
CA SER A 71 -1.38 14.04 -19.23
C SER A 71 -2.87 13.85 -19.47
N HIS A 72 -3.74 14.35 -18.60
CA HIS A 72 -5.17 14.01 -18.51
C HIS A 72 -5.40 12.52 -18.22
N SER A 73 -6.45 12.23 -17.44
CA SER A 73 -6.84 10.87 -17.06
C SER A 73 -7.35 10.09 -18.28
N GLY A 74 -6.77 8.91 -18.54
CA GLY A 74 -7.18 8.02 -19.65
C GLY A 74 -6.25 7.95 -20.86
N GLY A 75 -4.98 8.39 -20.76
CA GLY A 75 -4.00 8.24 -21.84
C GLY A 75 -3.59 6.78 -22.14
N ASP A 76 -3.03 6.53 -23.34
CA ASP A 76 -2.64 5.19 -23.82
C ASP A 76 -1.46 4.53 -23.07
N SER A 77 -0.89 5.21 -22.09
CA SER A 77 0.24 4.68 -21.32
C SER A 77 -0.18 3.51 -20.42
N PRO A 78 0.67 2.48 -20.23
CA PRO A 78 0.33 1.32 -19.40
C PRO A 78 -0.08 1.66 -17.96
N LEU A 79 0.55 2.66 -17.33
CA LEU A 79 0.22 3.10 -15.96
C LEU A 79 -1.14 3.80 -15.88
N ALA A 80 -1.48 4.64 -16.86
CA ALA A 80 -2.81 5.22 -16.93
C ALA A 80 -3.90 4.14 -17.11
N GLN A 81 -3.66 3.15 -17.98
CA GLN A 81 -4.59 2.05 -18.20
C GLN A 81 -4.78 1.18 -16.94
N LEU A 82 -3.72 0.99 -16.14
CA LEU A 82 -3.80 0.28 -14.85
C LEU A 82 -4.85 0.92 -13.93
N TRP A 83 -4.78 2.24 -13.78
CA TRP A 83 -5.74 2.97 -12.95
C TRP A 83 -7.13 3.00 -13.54
N MET A 84 -7.27 2.97 -14.88
CA MET A 84 -8.58 2.81 -15.51
C MET A 84 -9.22 1.44 -15.24
N VAL A 85 -8.43 0.38 -15.01
CA VAL A 85 -8.97 -0.92 -14.56
C VAL A 85 -9.50 -0.80 -13.14
N TYR A 86 -8.73 -0.21 -12.23
CA TYR A 86 -9.20 0.01 -10.86
C TYR A 86 -10.40 0.96 -10.80
N ALA A 87 -10.47 1.94 -11.72
CA ALA A 87 -11.57 2.89 -11.81
C ALA A 87 -12.94 2.27 -12.12
N ARG A 88 -12.95 1.02 -12.62
CA ARG A 88 -14.20 0.24 -12.79
C ARG A 88 -14.81 -0.17 -11.46
N ALA A 89 -13.97 -0.36 -10.43
CA ALA A 89 -14.37 -0.65 -9.07
C ALA A 89 -14.60 0.63 -8.25
N ASP A 90 -13.81 1.68 -8.46
CA ASP A 90 -13.96 2.98 -7.82
C ASP A 90 -13.77 4.14 -8.83
N ARG A 91 -14.88 4.76 -9.24
CA ARG A 91 -14.89 5.75 -10.32
C ARG A 91 -14.05 6.99 -10.07
N ARG A 92 -13.70 7.29 -8.81
CA ARG A 92 -12.89 8.47 -8.46
C ARG A 92 -11.49 8.41 -9.07
N TRP A 93 -10.98 7.19 -9.28
CA TRP A 93 -9.69 6.94 -9.92
C TRP A 93 -9.71 7.11 -11.45
N ALA A 94 -10.90 7.30 -12.05
CA ALA A 94 -11.03 7.62 -13.47
C ALA A 94 -10.62 9.07 -13.80
N GLY A 95 -10.47 9.92 -12.79
CA GLY A 95 -10.28 11.35 -12.97
C GLY A 95 -9.50 12.01 -11.82
N VAL A 96 -9.67 13.33 -11.71
CA VAL A 96 -8.97 14.15 -10.70
C VAL A 96 -9.91 14.39 -9.52
N ASP A 97 -10.26 13.33 -8.79
CA ASP A 97 -10.97 13.48 -7.52
C ASP A 97 -10.04 14.12 -6.49
N LEU A 98 -10.42 15.28 -5.95
CA LEU A 98 -9.55 16.05 -5.05
C LEU A 98 -9.25 15.33 -3.75
N GLY A 99 -10.16 14.47 -3.26
CA GLY A 99 -9.96 13.67 -2.06
C GLY A 99 -8.89 12.61 -2.29
N VAL A 100 -9.01 11.86 -3.39
CA VAL A 100 -8.01 10.86 -3.80
C VAL A 100 -6.66 11.54 -4.08
N VAL A 101 -6.62 12.59 -4.91
CA VAL A 101 -5.36 13.29 -5.23
C VAL A 101 -4.69 13.86 -3.98
N SER A 102 -5.43 14.44 -3.03
CA SER A 102 -4.85 14.96 -1.79
C SER A 102 -4.24 13.85 -0.92
N LEU A 103 -4.89 12.69 -0.89
CA LEU A 103 -4.37 11.53 -0.20
C LEU A 103 -3.10 11.00 -0.87
N GLU A 104 -3.14 10.82 -2.19
CA GLU A 104 -2.01 10.26 -2.94
C GLU A 104 -0.77 11.16 -2.88
N LEU A 105 -0.93 12.49 -2.76
CA LEU A 105 0.20 13.38 -2.48
C LEU A 105 0.89 13.01 -1.16
N LEU A 106 0.14 12.67 -0.12
CA LEU A 106 0.71 12.27 1.16
C LEU A 106 1.39 10.90 1.05
N THR A 107 0.78 9.93 0.39
CA THR A 107 1.37 8.59 0.25
C THR A 107 2.67 8.64 -0.56
N VAL A 108 2.71 9.41 -1.65
CA VAL A 108 3.90 9.52 -2.50
C VAL A 108 5.03 10.33 -1.84
N PHE A 109 4.72 11.47 -1.21
CA PHE A 109 5.75 12.36 -0.67
C PHE A 109 6.10 12.11 0.79
N PHE A 110 5.29 11.33 1.52
CA PHE A 110 5.57 10.95 2.91
C PHE A 110 5.70 9.43 3.08
N ALA A 111 4.67 8.65 2.72
CA ALA A 111 4.67 7.21 2.99
C ALA A 111 5.79 6.47 2.23
N GLY A 112 5.91 6.68 0.91
CA GLY A 112 6.98 6.11 0.09
C GLY A 112 8.40 6.35 0.62
N PRO A 113 8.80 7.62 0.89
CA PRO A 113 10.09 7.91 1.48
C PRO A 113 10.30 7.28 2.87
N VAL A 114 9.27 7.26 3.72
CA VAL A 114 9.35 6.63 5.05
C VAL A 114 9.45 5.11 4.93
N ALA A 115 8.77 4.47 3.98
CA ALA A 115 8.89 3.04 3.71
C ALA A 115 10.30 2.65 3.27
N CYS A 116 10.93 3.47 2.41
CA CYS A 116 12.36 3.36 2.08
C CYS A 116 13.26 3.53 3.32
N LEU A 117 12.97 4.51 4.18
CA LEU A 117 13.70 4.74 5.43
C LEU A 117 13.60 3.52 6.36
N VAL A 118 12.42 2.93 6.50
CA VAL A 118 12.21 1.71 7.29
C VAL A 118 13.07 0.57 6.75
N CYS A 119 13.07 0.34 5.43
CA CYS A 119 13.94 -0.66 4.80
C CYS A 119 15.41 -0.43 5.15
N TYR A 120 15.89 0.81 5.03
CA TYR A 120 17.26 1.18 5.39
C TYR A 120 17.57 0.91 6.88
N LEU A 121 16.66 1.27 7.79
CA LEU A 121 16.83 1.08 9.22
C LEU A 121 16.82 -0.41 9.62
N ILE A 122 15.95 -1.22 8.99
CA ILE A 122 15.94 -2.69 9.18
C ILE A 122 17.27 -3.27 8.72
N ARG A 123 17.77 -2.86 7.55
CA ARG A 123 19.08 -3.32 7.02
C ARG A 123 20.25 -2.98 7.95
N LYS A 124 20.17 -1.84 8.63
CA LYS A 124 21.15 -1.36 9.62
C LYS A 124 20.92 -1.93 11.02
N GLN A 125 19.91 -2.77 11.22
CA GLN A 125 19.51 -3.31 12.52
C GLN A 125 19.30 -2.20 13.58
N SER A 126 18.76 -1.06 13.14
CA SER A 126 18.54 0.08 14.03
C SER A 126 17.23 -0.08 14.81
N PRO A 127 17.22 0.17 16.13
CA PRO A 127 15.99 0.13 16.93
C PRO A 127 14.97 1.20 16.47
N LYS A 128 15.43 2.24 15.78
CA LYS A 128 14.58 3.29 15.18
C LYS A 128 13.60 2.74 14.15
N ALA A 129 13.85 1.56 13.60
CA ALA A 129 12.92 0.91 12.67
C ALA A 129 11.53 0.71 13.30
N CYS A 130 11.46 0.30 14.58
CA CYS A 130 10.17 0.08 15.25
C CYS A 130 9.33 1.35 15.34
N PHE A 131 9.98 2.49 15.62
CA PHE A 131 9.29 3.78 15.68
C PHE A 131 8.74 4.18 14.30
N TRP A 132 9.57 4.14 13.26
CA TRP A 132 9.15 4.54 11.92
C TRP A 132 8.13 3.58 11.30
N MET A 133 8.19 2.28 11.61
CA MET A 133 7.14 1.32 11.24
C MET A 133 5.78 1.70 11.86
N ILE A 134 5.74 2.10 13.14
CA ILE A 134 4.49 2.54 13.78
C ILE A 134 3.97 3.83 13.15
N VAL A 135 4.86 4.81 12.90
CA VAL A 135 4.48 6.10 12.29
C VAL A 135 3.88 5.87 10.90
N LEU A 136 4.56 5.10 10.06
CA LEU A 136 4.11 4.77 8.71
C LEU A 136 2.79 3.99 8.74
N ALA A 137 2.73 2.91 9.52
CA ALA A 137 1.52 2.09 9.63
C ALA A 137 0.32 2.90 10.13
N THR A 138 0.52 3.86 11.04
CA THR A 138 -0.56 4.73 11.50
C THR A 138 -1.02 5.67 10.38
N ALA A 139 -0.09 6.23 9.60
CA ALA A 139 -0.41 7.09 8.46
C ALA A 139 -1.14 6.31 7.36
N GLU A 140 -0.73 5.07 7.08
CA GLU A 140 -1.41 4.16 6.15
C GLU A 140 -2.81 3.82 6.64
N LEU A 141 -2.97 3.38 7.89
CA LEU A 141 -4.30 3.06 8.45
C LEU A 141 -5.27 4.25 8.42
N TYR A 142 -4.74 5.47 8.54
CA TYR A 142 -5.53 6.70 8.43
C TYR A 142 -5.80 7.10 6.98
N GLY A 143 -4.77 7.08 6.14
CA GLY A 143 -4.76 7.56 4.77
C GLY A 143 -5.12 6.50 3.73
N ALA A 144 -4.37 5.40 3.66
CA ALA A 144 -4.37 4.47 2.54
C ALA A 144 -4.74 3.02 2.94
N ALA A 145 -5.85 2.60 2.33
CA ALA A 145 -6.32 1.24 2.14
C ALA A 145 -6.85 0.52 3.42
N VAL A 146 -8.03 1.01 3.86
CA VAL A 146 -9.34 0.30 3.99
C VAL A 146 -10.38 1.21 4.65
N GLY A 147 -10.01 2.09 5.58
CA GLY A 147 -10.98 2.44 6.61
C GLY A 147 -11.77 3.72 6.38
N PHE A 148 -11.11 4.85 6.54
CA PHE A 148 -11.82 6.07 6.87
C PHE A 148 -11.86 7.08 5.74
N MET A 149 -10.73 7.62 5.28
CA MET A 149 -10.81 8.78 4.36
C MET A 149 -11.32 8.46 2.96
N THR A 150 -11.14 7.23 2.45
CA THR A 150 -11.60 6.83 1.11
C THR A 150 -12.93 6.07 1.11
N PHE A 151 -13.18 5.23 2.12
CA PHE A 151 -14.39 4.38 2.20
C PHE A 151 -15.48 4.94 3.11
N CYS A 152 -15.15 5.57 4.25
CA CYS A 152 -16.18 6.12 5.14
C CYS A 152 -17.06 7.19 4.44
N PRO A 153 -16.50 8.15 3.66
CA PRO A 153 -17.33 9.03 2.84
C PRO A 153 -18.26 8.27 1.88
N GLU A 154 -17.80 7.18 1.27
CA GLU A 154 -18.64 6.35 0.39
C GLU A 154 -19.75 5.66 1.18
N TRP A 155 -19.46 5.09 2.34
CA TRP A 155 -20.49 4.48 3.20
C TRP A 155 -21.55 5.48 3.64
N LEU A 156 -21.15 6.72 3.92
CA LEU A 156 -22.05 7.80 4.32
C LEU A 156 -22.88 8.36 3.15
N THR A 157 -22.36 8.27 1.93
CA THR A 157 -23.03 8.76 0.71
C THR A 157 -23.78 7.66 -0.05
N GLY A 158 -23.70 6.41 0.41
CA GLY A 158 -24.40 5.27 -0.19
C GLY A 158 -23.64 4.60 -1.34
N ASN A 159 -22.30 4.63 -1.30
CA ASN A 159 -21.39 4.00 -2.27
C ASN A 159 -21.61 4.49 -3.71
N LEU A 160 -21.70 5.81 -3.89
CA LEU A 160 -22.00 6.42 -5.19
C LEU A 160 -20.91 6.13 -6.24
N ASN A 161 -19.65 6.03 -5.80
CA ASN A 161 -18.50 5.81 -6.68
C ASN A 161 -18.05 4.35 -6.72
N LEU A 162 -18.38 3.55 -5.70
CA LEU A 162 -17.96 2.16 -5.59
C LEU A 162 -18.91 1.23 -6.35
N ASN A 163 -18.35 0.32 -7.13
CA ASN A 163 -19.10 -0.66 -7.90
C ASN A 163 -19.02 -2.06 -7.28
N GLY A 164 -20.05 -2.40 -6.49
CA GLY A 164 -20.19 -3.73 -5.87
C GLY A 164 -20.92 -4.78 -6.72
N SER A 165 -21.29 -4.48 -7.96
CA SER A 165 -22.13 -5.36 -8.80
C SER A 165 -21.40 -6.61 -9.32
N ASN A 166 -20.07 -6.56 -9.38
CA ASN A 166 -19.22 -7.64 -9.87
C ASN A 166 -18.38 -8.23 -8.74
N PHE A 167 -18.27 -9.55 -8.67
CA PHE A 167 -17.49 -10.25 -7.65
C PHE A 167 -16.02 -9.78 -7.62
N MET A 168 -15.38 -9.64 -8.78
CA MET A 168 -13.98 -9.22 -8.90
C MET A 168 -13.79 -7.80 -8.36
N TYR A 169 -14.68 -6.86 -8.72
CA TYR A 169 -14.60 -5.48 -8.26
C TYR A 169 -14.80 -5.39 -6.75
N MET A 170 -15.83 -6.05 -6.21
CA MET A 170 -16.11 -6.02 -4.78
C MET A 170 -15.05 -6.75 -3.97
N TRP A 171 -14.79 -8.02 -4.26
CA TRP A 171 -14.03 -8.88 -3.34
C TRP A 171 -12.53 -8.85 -3.59
N VAL A 172 -12.09 -8.68 -4.84
CA VAL A 172 -10.66 -8.69 -5.16
C VAL A 172 -10.09 -7.27 -5.12
N TYR A 173 -10.68 -6.35 -5.90
CA TYR A 173 -10.18 -4.97 -5.95
C TYR A 173 -10.48 -4.18 -4.66
N LEU A 174 -11.74 -4.13 -4.24
CA LEU A 174 -12.12 -3.32 -3.08
C LEU A 174 -11.79 -4.02 -1.75
N VAL A 175 -12.16 -5.28 -1.53
CA VAL A 175 -11.94 -5.93 -0.23
C VAL A 175 -10.51 -6.47 -0.08
N PHE A 176 -10.06 -7.37 -0.95
CA PHE A 176 -8.79 -8.09 -0.75
C PHE A 176 -7.58 -7.16 -0.76
N PHE A 177 -7.36 -6.39 -1.83
CA PHE A 177 -6.19 -5.52 -1.91
C PHE A 177 -6.20 -4.52 -0.77
N ASN A 178 -7.32 -3.82 -0.52
CA ASN A 178 -7.35 -2.87 0.58
C ASN A 178 -7.05 -3.57 1.92
N SER A 179 -7.64 -4.74 2.20
CA SER A 179 -7.42 -5.46 3.47
C SER A 179 -5.94 -5.71 3.78
N LEU A 180 -5.07 -5.85 2.78
CA LEU A 180 -3.62 -6.00 3.00
C LEU A 180 -3.00 -4.77 3.68
N TRP A 181 -3.41 -3.57 3.29
CA TRP A 181 -2.98 -2.30 3.89
C TRP A 181 -3.67 -1.99 5.23
N VAL A 182 -4.54 -2.87 5.74
CA VAL A 182 -4.91 -2.89 7.16
C VAL A 182 -4.16 -3.93 7.93
N VAL A 183 -4.20 -5.18 7.45
CA VAL A 183 -3.70 -6.31 8.22
C VAL A 183 -2.19 -6.20 8.40
N VAL A 184 -1.44 -5.81 7.36
CA VAL A 184 0.01 -5.73 7.44
C VAL A 184 0.48 -4.53 8.29
N PRO A 185 -0.11 -3.32 8.16
CA PRO A 185 0.19 -2.22 9.07
C PRO A 185 -0.15 -2.52 10.53
N LEU A 186 -1.30 -3.15 10.81
CA LEU A 186 -1.63 -3.62 12.17
C LEU A 186 -0.60 -4.63 12.69
N TYR A 187 -0.15 -5.55 11.84
CA TYR A 187 0.91 -6.49 12.18
C TYR A 187 2.24 -5.77 12.46
N ALA A 188 2.61 -4.76 11.67
CA ALA A 188 3.82 -3.97 11.87
C ALA A 188 3.78 -3.21 13.20
N ILE A 189 2.62 -2.65 13.57
CA ILE A 189 2.39 -2.02 14.89
C ILE A 189 2.55 -3.06 16.00
N TRP A 190 1.85 -4.19 15.91
CA TRP A 190 1.92 -5.26 16.93
C TRP A 190 3.36 -5.77 17.13
N TYR A 191 4.07 -6.03 16.03
CA TYR A 191 5.47 -6.47 16.07
C TYR A 191 6.35 -5.41 16.73
N SER A 192 6.26 -4.15 16.29
CA SER A 192 7.07 -3.05 16.80
C SER A 192 6.81 -2.77 18.27
N TYR A 193 5.54 -2.78 18.68
CA TYR A 193 5.13 -2.61 20.07
C TYR A 193 5.72 -3.72 20.96
N GLY A 194 5.64 -4.98 20.53
CA GLY A 194 6.25 -6.10 21.24
C GLY A 194 7.76 -5.95 21.42
N GLN A 195 8.49 -5.53 20.38
CA GLN A 195 9.93 -5.28 20.47
C GLN A 195 10.26 -4.15 21.46
N ILE A 196 9.47 -3.08 21.46
CA ILE A 196 9.65 -1.95 22.38
C ILE A 196 9.39 -2.39 23.83
N CYS A 197 8.30 -3.10 24.11
CA CYS A 197 7.99 -3.62 25.44
C CYS A 197 9.09 -4.56 25.95
N ASN A 198 9.56 -5.49 25.11
CA ASN A 198 10.63 -6.41 25.47
C ASN A 198 11.94 -5.68 25.79
N ALA A 199 12.27 -4.63 25.03
CA ALA A 199 13.45 -3.80 25.29
C ALA A 199 13.37 -3.09 26.65
N PHE A 200 12.21 -2.52 26.99
CA PHE A 200 12.00 -1.89 28.30
C PHE A 200 12.03 -2.90 29.46
N ALA A 201 11.44 -4.09 29.28
CA ALA A 201 11.49 -5.16 30.27
C ALA A 201 12.94 -5.62 30.52
N ALA A 202 13.73 -5.80 29.46
CA ALA A 202 15.15 -6.13 29.58
C ALA A 202 15.95 -5.02 30.25
N GLN A 203 15.62 -3.74 30.01
CA GLN A 203 16.25 -2.62 30.69
C GLN A 203 15.92 -2.58 32.18
N ALA A 204 14.68 -2.90 32.57
CA ALA A 204 14.27 -2.97 33.97
C ALA A 204 15.03 -4.08 34.71
N ALA A 205 15.06 -5.30 34.15
CA ALA A 205 15.76 -6.44 34.75
C ALA A 205 17.27 -6.19 34.96
N ARG A 206 17.91 -5.34 34.13
CA ARG A 206 19.32 -4.96 34.31
C ARG A 206 19.57 -3.97 35.44
N LYS A 207 18.54 -3.24 35.89
CA LYS A 207 18.65 -2.31 37.03
C LYS A 207 18.51 -3.02 38.38
N ASP A 208 17.91 -4.20 38.38
CA ASP A 208 17.70 -5.04 39.56
C ASP A 208 18.88 -5.99 39.85
N LEU A 209 19.93 -5.96 39.02
CA LEU A 209 21.21 -6.67 39.16
C LEU A 209 22.31 -5.71 39.65
#